data_AF-A0A4U7E706-F1
#
_entry.id   AF-A0A4U7E706-F1
#
_cell.length_a   1.000
_cell.length_b   1.000
_cell.length_c   1.000
_cell.angle_alpha   90.00
_cell.angle_beta   90.00
_cell.angle_gamma   90.00
#
_symmetry.space_group_name_H-M   'P 1'
#
loop_
_entity.id
_entity.type
_entity.pdbx_description
1 polymer ?
#
loop_
_entity_poly.entity_id
_entity_poly.type
_entity_poly.pdbx_seq_one_letter_code
_entity_poly.pdbx_strand_id
1 'polypeptide(L)'
;MSTDDFPDDVERFRSAGEESWGHLWSKLELERRRRTQTDPCFAGEYRFERTVADRVPDCAVIGGDVNRWIEFVAGSEQPFRAKTREALRLGFVVYWVFHVEHRDQMRDAREALTPELQAPFRFGEYDPENGTMSLGDPVTFKNYAFPVESIEEFEPQELLGYRRGAARIGGAAIGFDLGVFDVAGCQRRILASKYGKYFSAIAPNGSLDDVVWGYPTRDGLKRLVETGRITRLGPVRR
;
A
#
# COMPACT_ATOMS: atom_id res chain seq x y z
N MET A 1 28.94 -3.43 -10.65
CA MET A 1 28.91 -1.95 -10.58
C MET A 1 29.29 -1.51 -9.17
N SER A 2 29.99 -0.37 -9.01
CA SER A 2 30.48 0.15 -7.72
C SER A 2 29.53 1.21 -7.13
N THR A 3 29.57 1.44 -5.82
CA THR A 3 28.97 2.61 -5.15
C THR A 3 29.54 3.94 -5.67
N ASP A 4 30.70 3.89 -6.33
CA ASP A 4 31.42 5.06 -6.86
C ASP A 4 30.66 5.81 -7.96
N ASP A 5 29.64 5.19 -8.57
CA ASP A 5 28.77 5.85 -9.56
C ASP A 5 27.69 6.74 -8.91
N PHE A 6 27.49 6.64 -7.58
CA PHE A 6 26.44 7.35 -6.82
C PHE A 6 26.88 7.79 -5.40
N PRO A 7 28.07 8.39 -5.20
CA PRO A 7 28.61 8.65 -3.86
C PRO A 7 27.68 9.54 -3.00
N ASP A 8 27.00 10.52 -3.62
CA ASP A 8 26.12 11.46 -2.92
C ASP A 8 24.74 10.87 -2.56
N ASP A 9 24.31 9.80 -3.22
CA ASP A 9 22.97 9.19 -3.03
C ASP A 9 23.00 7.96 -2.10
N VAL A 10 24.17 7.34 -1.89
CA VAL A 10 24.30 6.16 -1.00
C VAL A 10 23.92 6.52 0.43
N GLU A 11 24.42 7.63 0.98
CA GLU A 11 24.04 8.08 2.33
C GLU A 11 22.57 8.51 2.40
N ARG A 12 22.01 9.02 1.30
CA ARG A 12 20.61 9.45 1.23
C ARG A 12 19.64 8.27 1.31
N PHE A 13 19.99 7.14 0.71
CA PHE A 13 19.14 5.94 0.67
C PHE A 13 19.47 4.93 1.75
N ARG A 14 20.57 5.12 2.48
CA ARG A 14 20.87 4.35 3.68
C ARG A 14 19.88 4.71 4.78
N SER A 15 18.94 3.82 5.05
CA SER A 15 17.92 3.97 6.07
C SER A 15 18.53 3.69 7.45
N ALA A 16 18.98 2.45 7.73
CA ALA A 16 19.34 1.99 9.07
C ALA A 16 20.86 1.86 9.33
N GLY A 17 21.71 2.21 8.36
CA GLY A 17 23.17 2.14 8.52
C GLY A 17 23.80 0.80 8.15
N GLU A 18 23.04 -0.31 8.21
CA GLU A 18 23.52 -1.69 8.01
C GLU A 18 23.01 -2.36 6.72
N GLU A 19 22.35 -1.62 5.82
CA GLU A 19 21.82 -2.21 4.59
C GLU A 19 22.95 -2.72 3.66
N SER A 20 22.75 -3.93 3.13
CA SER A 20 23.64 -4.52 2.15
C SER A 20 23.63 -3.71 0.84
N TRP A 21 24.72 -3.81 0.06
CA TRP A 21 24.77 -3.24 -1.28
C TRP A 21 23.62 -3.73 -2.16
N GLY A 22 23.28 -5.02 -2.07
CA GLY A 22 22.16 -5.60 -2.81
C GLY A 22 20.82 -4.95 -2.45
N HIS A 23 20.60 -4.54 -1.21
CA HIS A 23 19.41 -3.78 -0.85
C HIS A 23 19.44 -2.37 -1.45
N LEU A 24 20.54 -1.63 -1.25
CA LEU A 24 20.66 -0.22 -1.68
C LEU A 24 20.65 -0.04 -3.20
N TRP A 25 21.19 -1.01 -3.95
CA TRP A 25 21.30 -0.94 -5.40
C TRP A 25 19.96 -0.70 -6.07
N SER A 26 18.90 -1.34 -5.60
CA SER A 26 17.57 -1.21 -6.17
C SER A 26 17.04 0.24 -6.11
N LYS A 27 17.23 0.91 -4.98
CA LYS A 27 16.86 2.31 -4.76
C LYS A 27 17.67 3.26 -5.67
N LEU A 28 18.97 3.00 -5.75
CA LEU A 28 19.90 3.77 -6.60
C LEU A 28 19.59 3.61 -8.09
N GLU A 29 19.37 2.39 -8.56
CA GLU A 29 19.05 2.11 -9.95
C GLU A 29 17.70 2.73 -10.35
N LEU A 30 16.69 2.67 -9.47
CA LEU A 30 15.41 3.32 -9.72
C LEU A 30 15.56 4.85 -9.83
N GLU A 31 16.38 5.47 -8.97
CA GLU A 31 16.70 6.90 -9.04
C GLU A 31 17.48 7.25 -10.32
N ARG A 32 18.45 6.43 -10.72
CA ARG A 32 19.17 6.59 -11.99
C ARG A 32 18.20 6.57 -13.17
N ARG A 33 17.31 5.58 -13.22
CA ARG A 33 16.29 5.43 -14.26
C ARG A 33 15.34 6.61 -14.31
N ARG A 34 14.95 7.15 -13.15
CA ARG A 34 14.20 8.41 -13.05
C ARG A 34 14.95 9.59 -13.68
N ARG A 35 16.24 9.79 -13.33
CA ARG A 35 17.07 10.90 -13.85
C ARG A 35 17.32 10.79 -15.35
N THR A 36 17.49 9.57 -15.84
CA THR A 36 17.79 9.27 -17.25
C THR A 36 16.53 8.97 -18.08
N GLN A 37 15.34 9.06 -17.47
CA GLN A 37 14.04 8.75 -18.08
C GLN A 37 14.02 7.38 -18.80
N THR A 38 14.65 6.38 -18.19
CA THR A 38 14.70 5.02 -18.72
C THR A 38 13.75 4.12 -17.93
N ASP A 39 13.04 3.22 -18.61
CA ASP A 39 12.09 2.33 -17.94
C ASP A 39 12.77 1.37 -16.96
N PRO A 40 12.16 1.04 -15.80
CA PRO A 40 10.92 1.63 -15.31
C PRO A 40 11.13 3.05 -14.74
N CYS A 41 10.37 4.02 -15.27
CA CYS A 41 10.33 5.40 -14.78
C CYS A 41 8.88 5.90 -14.77
N PHE A 42 8.47 6.54 -13.67
CA PHE A 42 7.12 7.07 -13.49
C PHE A 42 7.15 8.59 -13.36
N ALA A 43 6.06 9.23 -13.76
CA ALA A 43 5.82 10.62 -13.42
C ALA A 43 5.46 10.76 -11.93
N GLY A 44 5.99 11.79 -11.28
CA GLY A 44 5.69 12.12 -9.88
C GLY A 44 6.92 12.34 -9.01
N GLU A 45 6.68 12.61 -7.75
CA GLU A 45 7.69 12.78 -6.72
C GLU A 45 8.09 11.43 -6.12
N TYR A 46 9.38 11.09 -6.19
CA TYR A 46 9.94 9.89 -5.57
C TYR A 46 10.37 10.20 -4.13
N ARG A 47 9.84 9.43 -3.19
CA ARG A 47 10.15 9.51 -1.76
C ARG A 47 10.65 8.16 -1.28
N PHE A 48 11.91 8.11 -0.89
CA PHE A 48 12.55 6.92 -0.33
C PHE A 48 12.51 6.97 1.19
N GLU A 49 12.52 5.81 1.83
CA GLU A 49 12.50 5.72 3.29
C GLU A 49 13.68 6.47 3.94
N ARG A 50 13.37 7.32 4.92
CA ARG A 50 14.33 7.81 5.92
C ARG A 50 13.87 7.28 7.27
N THR A 51 14.79 6.62 7.94
CA THR A 51 14.60 5.78 9.13
C THR A 51 13.61 6.37 10.12
N VAL A 52 12.62 5.54 10.46
CA VAL A 52 11.95 5.36 11.76
C VAL A 52 10.60 4.70 11.45
N ALA A 53 10.50 3.43 11.86
CA ALA A 53 9.40 2.46 11.75
C ALA A 53 9.41 1.56 10.49
N ASP A 54 9.50 0.24 10.71
CA ASP A 54 9.47 -0.90 9.76
C ASP A 54 8.26 -0.99 8.81
N ARG A 55 7.50 0.10 8.69
CA ARG A 55 6.27 0.19 7.95
C ARG A 55 6.40 1.06 6.70
N VAL A 56 7.47 1.83 6.50
CA VAL A 56 7.60 2.77 5.37
C VAL A 56 7.90 2.02 4.05
N PRO A 57 7.37 2.47 2.89
CA PRO A 57 7.80 1.96 1.59
C PRO A 57 9.28 2.20 1.36
N ASP A 58 9.94 1.25 0.69
CA ASP A 58 11.26 1.50 0.13
C ASP A 58 11.25 2.68 -0.84
N CYS A 59 10.21 2.76 -1.69
CA CYS A 59 9.96 3.90 -2.56
C CYS A 59 8.47 4.17 -2.75
N ALA A 60 8.04 5.40 -2.46
CA ALA A 60 6.74 5.93 -2.85
C ALA A 60 6.87 6.89 -4.03
N VAL A 61 6.05 6.72 -5.07
CA VAL A 61 5.88 7.69 -6.15
C VAL A 61 4.52 8.36 -6.00
N ILE A 62 4.51 9.68 -5.83
CA ILE A 62 3.31 10.46 -5.48
C ILE A 62 3.05 11.56 -6.52
N GLY A 63 1.77 11.85 -6.79
CA GLY A 63 1.38 12.98 -7.65
C GLY A 63 1.41 12.70 -9.15
N GLY A 64 1.65 11.44 -9.54
CA GLY A 64 1.38 10.95 -10.89
C GLY A 64 -0.09 10.60 -11.12
N ASP A 65 -0.35 9.82 -12.17
CA ASP A 65 -1.64 9.20 -12.50
C ASP A 65 -2.18 8.31 -11.36
N VAL A 66 -1.29 7.55 -10.73
CA VAL A 66 -1.57 6.65 -9.61
C VAL A 66 -0.41 6.72 -8.63
N ASN A 67 -0.68 6.76 -7.33
CA ASN A 67 0.39 6.65 -6.35
C ASN A 67 0.93 5.22 -6.33
N ARG A 68 2.25 5.05 -6.27
CA ARG A 68 2.90 3.72 -6.33
C ARG A 68 3.73 3.49 -5.08
N TRP A 69 3.61 2.30 -4.51
CA TRP A 69 4.45 1.78 -3.45
C TRP A 69 5.31 0.68 -4.10
N ILE A 70 6.61 0.88 -4.15
CA ILE A 70 7.56 -0.12 -4.67
C ILE A 70 8.32 -0.63 -3.45
N GLU A 71 8.19 -1.93 -3.20
CA GLU A 71 8.86 -2.63 -2.11
C GLU A 71 9.95 -3.55 -2.67
N PHE A 72 11.18 -3.35 -2.20
CA PHE A 72 12.35 -4.13 -2.60
C PHE A 72 12.67 -5.17 -1.52
N VAL A 73 12.73 -6.43 -1.92
CA VAL A 73 12.90 -7.55 -0.98
C VAL A 73 14.27 -8.18 -1.15
N ALA A 74 15.07 -8.11 -0.08
CA ALA A 74 16.50 -8.42 -0.08
C ALA A 74 16.96 -9.20 1.17
N GLY A 75 16.29 -10.31 1.50
CA GLY A 75 16.70 -11.24 2.56
C GLY A 75 16.04 -11.01 3.93
N SER A 76 15.28 -9.93 4.11
CA SER A 76 14.55 -9.67 5.36
C SER A 76 13.11 -10.19 5.30
N GLU A 77 12.61 -10.78 6.39
CA GLU A 77 11.22 -11.21 6.48
C GLU A 77 10.25 -10.04 6.26
N GLN A 78 9.18 -10.29 5.50
CA GLN A 78 8.20 -9.26 5.15
C GLN A 78 6.78 -9.73 5.46
N PRO A 79 5.94 -8.88 6.08
CA PRO A 79 4.52 -9.18 6.24
C PRO A 79 3.76 -8.86 4.94
N PHE A 80 4.01 -9.63 3.87
CA PHE A 80 3.58 -9.37 2.49
C PHE A 80 2.10 -8.98 2.37
N ARG A 81 1.23 -9.78 2.99
CA ARG A 81 -0.22 -9.56 2.98
C ARG A 81 -0.60 -8.25 3.68
N ALA A 82 -0.07 -8.02 4.88
CA ALA A 82 -0.39 -6.82 5.66
C ALA A 82 0.11 -5.54 4.97
N LYS A 83 1.35 -5.53 4.43
CA LYS A 83 1.89 -4.40 3.68
C LYS A 83 1.11 -4.12 2.40
N THR A 84 0.71 -5.17 1.67
CA THR A 84 -0.12 -5.03 0.46
C THR A 84 -1.46 -4.38 0.79
N ARG A 85 -2.15 -4.89 1.82
CA ARG A 85 -3.43 -4.34 2.29
C ARG A 85 -3.28 -2.89 2.74
N GLU A 86 -2.21 -2.57 3.46
CA GLU A 86 -1.95 -1.20 3.92
C GLU A 86 -1.75 -0.23 2.76
N ALA A 87 -0.89 -0.57 1.82
CA ALA A 87 -0.62 0.29 0.67
C ALA A 87 -1.86 0.51 -0.20
N LEU A 88 -2.65 -0.54 -0.47
CA LEU A 88 -3.94 -0.42 -1.17
C LEU A 88 -4.90 0.49 -0.41
N ARG A 89 -5.00 0.30 0.92
CA ARG A 89 -5.85 1.13 1.78
C ARG A 89 -5.48 2.61 1.69
N LEU A 90 -4.19 2.92 1.59
CA LEU A 90 -3.63 4.29 1.47
C LEU A 90 -3.69 4.88 0.05
N GLY A 91 -4.24 4.14 -0.91
CA GLY A 91 -4.39 4.58 -2.30
C GLY A 91 -3.15 4.43 -3.14
N PHE A 92 -2.27 3.49 -2.78
CA PHE A 92 -1.14 3.08 -3.59
C PHE A 92 -1.44 1.76 -4.30
N VAL A 93 -0.96 1.63 -5.54
CA VAL A 93 -0.73 0.30 -6.12
C VAL A 93 0.65 -0.20 -5.68
N VAL A 94 0.78 -1.50 -5.47
CA VAL A 94 1.99 -2.09 -4.87
C VAL A 94 2.77 -2.91 -5.89
N TYR A 95 4.05 -2.62 -6.03
CA TYR A 95 4.99 -3.47 -6.75
C TYR A 95 5.89 -4.17 -5.74
N TRP A 96 5.96 -5.50 -5.85
CA TRP A 96 6.88 -6.33 -5.08
C TRP A 96 8.03 -6.75 -5.99
N VAL A 97 9.24 -6.32 -5.65
CA VAL A 97 10.44 -6.51 -6.48
C VAL A 97 11.50 -7.26 -5.66
N PHE A 98 11.89 -8.44 -6.11
CA PHE A 98 12.76 -9.34 -5.35
C PHE A 98 14.18 -9.34 -5.91
N HIS A 99 15.16 -9.43 -5.02
CA HIS A 99 16.52 -9.79 -5.44
C HIS A 99 16.50 -11.19 -6.05
N VAL A 100 17.21 -11.40 -7.17
CA VAL A 100 17.20 -12.69 -7.89
C VAL A 100 17.67 -13.89 -7.06
N GLU A 101 18.47 -13.66 -6.03
CA GLU A 101 18.98 -14.70 -5.11
C GLU A 101 17.98 -15.09 -4.00
N HIS A 102 16.94 -14.29 -3.75
CA HIS A 102 15.95 -14.53 -2.67
C HIS A 102 14.66 -15.17 -3.19
N ARG A 103 14.82 -16.32 -3.88
CA ARG A 103 13.71 -17.08 -4.50
C ARG A 103 12.75 -17.69 -3.48
N ASP A 104 13.24 -18.02 -2.30
CA ASP A 104 12.46 -18.43 -1.14
C ASP A 104 11.47 -17.34 -0.73
N GLN A 105 11.92 -16.09 -0.59
CA GLN A 105 11.04 -14.98 -0.23
C GLN A 105 10.00 -14.69 -1.32
N MET A 106 10.37 -14.87 -2.58
CA MET A 106 9.44 -14.78 -3.71
C MET A 106 8.34 -15.85 -3.64
N ARG A 107 8.68 -17.07 -3.22
CA ARG A 107 7.71 -18.16 -2.98
C ARG A 107 6.82 -17.83 -1.78
N ASP A 108 7.38 -17.34 -0.69
CA ASP A 108 6.61 -17.04 0.53
C ASP A 108 5.64 -15.87 0.28
N ALA A 109 6.06 -14.86 -0.49
CA ALA A 109 5.18 -13.80 -0.98
C ALA A 109 4.06 -14.34 -1.89
N ARG A 110 4.39 -15.31 -2.76
CA ARG A 110 3.39 -15.98 -3.60
C ARG A 110 2.34 -16.66 -2.74
N GLU A 111 2.76 -17.45 -1.77
CA GLU A 111 1.87 -18.17 -0.86
C GLU A 111 0.99 -17.20 -0.06
N ALA A 112 1.57 -16.12 0.47
CA ALA A 112 0.85 -15.13 1.25
C ALA A 112 -0.18 -14.30 0.46
N LEU A 113 0.08 -14.03 -0.83
CA LEU A 113 -0.77 -13.14 -1.65
C LEU A 113 -1.76 -13.90 -2.55
N THR A 114 -1.43 -15.11 -2.99
CA THR A 114 -2.27 -15.90 -3.91
C THR A 114 -3.73 -16.07 -3.44
N PRO A 115 -4.03 -16.30 -2.14
CA PRO A 115 -5.41 -16.43 -1.68
C PRO A 115 -6.31 -15.24 -2.01
N GLU A 116 -5.73 -14.04 -2.14
CA GLU A 116 -6.46 -12.81 -2.44
C GLU A 116 -6.28 -12.34 -3.89
N LEU A 117 -5.37 -12.95 -4.66
CA LEU A 117 -5.19 -12.59 -6.07
C LEU A 117 -6.24 -13.25 -6.96
N GLN A 118 -6.86 -12.46 -7.82
CA GLN A 118 -7.93 -12.92 -8.72
C GLN A 118 -7.41 -13.52 -10.04
N ALA A 119 -6.12 -13.37 -10.31
CA ALA A 119 -5.47 -13.83 -11.53
C ALA A 119 -3.96 -14.08 -11.29
N PRO A 120 -3.27 -14.80 -12.19
CA PRO A 120 -1.82 -14.91 -12.15
C PRO A 120 -1.15 -13.54 -12.09
N PHE A 121 -0.07 -13.45 -11.33
CA PHE A 121 0.60 -12.20 -10.99
C PHE A 121 2.12 -12.36 -11.15
N ARG A 122 2.81 -11.43 -11.80
CA ARG A 122 4.27 -11.46 -11.91
C ARG A 122 4.89 -10.51 -10.89
N PHE A 123 5.86 -11.00 -10.13
CA PHE A 123 6.68 -10.13 -9.29
C PHE A 123 7.75 -9.47 -10.15
N GLY A 124 8.24 -8.32 -9.70
CA GLY A 124 9.44 -7.71 -10.21
C GLY A 124 10.68 -8.46 -9.71
N GLU A 125 11.76 -8.30 -10.44
CA GLU A 125 13.06 -8.85 -10.09
C GLU A 125 14.14 -7.80 -10.33
N TYR A 126 15.16 -7.83 -9.50
CA TYR A 126 16.34 -7.02 -9.69
C TYR A 126 17.62 -7.82 -9.40
N ASP A 127 18.65 -7.52 -10.18
CA ASP A 127 19.94 -8.20 -10.17
C ASP A 127 21.06 -7.14 -10.19
N PRO A 128 21.66 -6.84 -9.04
CA PRO A 128 22.75 -5.87 -8.94
C PRO A 128 24.03 -6.28 -9.68
N GLU A 129 24.27 -7.57 -9.87
CA GLU A 129 25.46 -8.07 -10.56
C GLU A 129 25.36 -7.84 -12.06
N ASN A 130 24.20 -8.16 -12.64
CA ASN A 130 23.91 -7.98 -14.06
C ASN A 130 23.32 -6.61 -14.39
N GLY A 131 23.05 -5.78 -13.39
CA GLY A 131 22.54 -4.42 -13.56
C GLY A 131 21.11 -4.37 -14.09
N THR A 132 20.26 -5.36 -13.79
CA THR A 132 18.90 -5.46 -14.33
C THR A 132 17.84 -5.17 -13.27
N MET A 133 16.71 -4.60 -13.71
CA MET A 133 15.55 -4.33 -12.86
C MET A 133 14.27 -4.38 -13.68
N SER A 134 13.25 -5.03 -13.14
CA SER A 134 11.87 -5.04 -13.62
C SER A 134 10.90 -4.92 -12.45
N LEU A 135 9.75 -4.27 -12.64
CA LEU A 135 8.78 -4.07 -11.55
C LEU A 135 7.73 -5.18 -11.43
N GLY A 136 7.54 -5.98 -12.48
CA GLY A 136 6.43 -6.93 -12.56
C GLY A 136 5.07 -6.25 -12.70
N ASP A 137 4.02 -6.94 -12.30
CA ASP A 137 2.65 -6.42 -12.31
C ASP A 137 2.36 -5.71 -10.97
N PRO A 138 1.52 -4.66 -10.93
CA PRO A 138 1.10 -4.05 -9.68
C PRO A 138 -0.06 -4.81 -9.02
N VAL A 139 -0.05 -4.92 -7.69
CA VAL A 139 -1.23 -5.29 -6.92
C VAL A 139 -2.14 -4.06 -6.78
N THR A 140 -3.42 -4.25 -7.09
CA THR A 140 -4.46 -3.21 -7.15
C THR A 140 -5.80 -3.77 -6.63
N PHE A 141 -6.79 -2.91 -6.34
CA PHE A 141 -8.15 -3.39 -6.05
C PHE A 141 -8.82 -4.15 -7.22
N LYS A 142 -8.28 -4.09 -8.45
CA LYS A 142 -8.83 -4.82 -9.61
C LYS A 142 -8.40 -6.29 -9.67
N ASN A 143 -7.28 -6.63 -9.06
CA ASN A 143 -6.71 -7.98 -9.10
C ASN A 143 -6.48 -8.57 -7.70
N TYR A 144 -6.88 -7.85 -6.64
CA TYR A 144 -6.75 -8.26 -5.24
C TYR A 144 -8.09 -8.14 -4.52
N ALA A 145 -8.62 -9.27 -4.03
CA ALA A 145 -9.74 -9.32 -3.13
C ALA A 145 -9.33 -8.78 -1.76
N PHE A 146 -10.06 -7.80 -1.25
CA PHE A 146 -9.75 -7.18 0.04
C PHE A 146 -10.92 -7.42 1.01
N PRO A 147 -11.11 -8.65 1.52
CA PRO A 147 -12.13 -8.92 2.52
C PRO A 147 -11.81 -8.12 3.77
N VAL A 148 -12.84 -7.56 4.42
CA VAL A 148 -12.65 -6.92 5.73
C VAL A 148 -12.72 -8.00 6.80
N GLU A 149 -11.68 -8.12 7.61
CA GLU A 149 -11.52 -9.26 8.53
C GLU A 149 -11.89 -8.94 9.96
N SER A 150 -11.91 -7.65 10.31
CA SER A 150 -12.25 -7.21 11.66
C SER A 150 -12.94 -5.84 11.64
N ILE A 151 -13.69 -5.55 12.71
CA ILE A 151 -14.40 -4.26 12.83
C ILE A 151 -13.42 -3.11 13.07
N GLU A 152 -12.23 -3.42 13.59
CA GLU A 152 -11.13 -2.49 13.84
C GLU A 152 -10.60 -1.87 12.53
N GLU A 153 -10.78 -2.51 11.38
CA GLU A 153 -10.48 -1.91 10.06
C GLU A 153 -11.34 -0.68 9.73
N PHE A 154 -12.42 -0.45 10.48
CA PHE A 154 -13.24 0.76 10.40
C PHE A 154 -12.91 1.80 11.48
N GLU A 155 -11.86 1.60 12.28
CA GLU A 155 -11.44 2.55 13.30
C GLU A 155 -10.38 3.50 12.73
N PRO A 156 -10.69 4.80 12.53
CA PRO A 156 -9.74 5.73 11.93
C PRO A 156 -8.41 5.82 12.69
N GLN A 157 -8.38 5.63 14.01
CA GLN A 157 -7.13 5.70 14.77
C GLN A 157 -6.15 4.58 14.40
N GLU A 158 -6.64 3.37 14.14
CA GLU A 158 -5.83 2.25 13.65
C GLU A 158 -5.27 2.57 12.25
N LEU A 159 -6.04 3.29 11.44
CA LEU A 159 -5.63 3.75 10.10
C LEU A 159 -4.68 4.96 10.14
N LEU A 160 -4.72 5.76 11.21
CA LEU A 160 -3.85 6.92 11.43
C LEU A 160 -2.52 6.56 12.10
N GLY A 161 -2.34 5.29 12.52
CA GLY A 161 -1.14 4.76 13.18
C GLY A 161 0.12 4.72 12.31
N TYR A 162 -0.02 5.03 11.02
CA TYR A 162 1.08 5.15 10.08
C TYR A 162 1.57 6.60 10.04
N ARG A 163 2.49 6.98 10.96
CA ARG A 163 3.01 8.37 11.17
C ARG A 163 1.91 9.43 11.10
N ARG A 164 1.45 10.00 12.23
CA ARG A 164 0.55 11.18 12.29
C ARG A 164 0.64 12.05 11.02
N GLY A 165 -0.27 11.86 10.06
CA GLY A 165 -0.31 12.62 8.80
C GLY A 165 -0.01 11.90 7.48
N ALA A 166 0.44 10.64 7.43
CA ALA A 166 0.71 9.96 6.15
C ALA A 166 -0.53 9.35 5.48
N ALA A 167 -1.48 8.83 6.25
CA ALA A 167 -2.74 8.32 5.70
C ALA A 167 -3.64 9.40 5.10
N ARG A 168 -3.41 10.68 5.49
CA ARG A 168 -4.20 11.87 5.09
C ARG A 168 -5.67 11.51 4.85
N ILE A 169 -6.32 10.93 5.85
CA ILE A 169 -7.74 10.55 5.73
C ILE A 169 -8.54 11.85 5.75
N GLY A 170 -9.27 12.11 4.68
CA GLY A 170 -10.11 13.28 4.52
C GLY A 170 -11.11 13.36 5.66
N GLY A 171 -11.10 14.49 6.37
CA GLY A 171 -12.15 14.83 7.31
C GLY A 171 -13.43 15.12 6.54
N ALA A 172 -14.50 14.42 6.86
CA ALA A 172 -15.81 14.55 6.24
C ALA A 172 -16.84 14.91 7.32
N ALA A 173 -17.26 16.18 7.37
CA ALA A 173 -18.08 16.75 8.45
C ALA A 173 -17.46 16.50 9.85
N ILE A 174 -18.05 15.60 10.65
CA ILE A 174 -17.58 15.18 11.98
C ILE A 174 -16.87 13.82 12.01
N GLY A 175 -16.56 13.23 10.84
CA GLY A 175 -15.98 11.91 10.71
C GLY A 175 -14.87 11.80 9.67
N PHE A 176 -14.48 10.56 9.37
CA PHE A 176 -13.40 10.20 8.46
C PHE A 176 -13.94 9.35 7.31
N ASP A 177 -13.57 9.68 6.07
CA ASP A 177 -13.95 8.93 4.89
C ASP A 177 -13.05 7.69 4.71
N LEU A 178 -13.60 6.54 5.04
CA LEU A 178 -12.87 5.28 5.02
C LEU A 178 -12.75 4.68 3.62
N GLY A 179 -13.38 5.28 2.60
CA GLY A 179 -13.40 4.77 1.24
C GLY A 179 -14.66 4.00 0.88
N VAL A 180 -14.59 3.29 -0.25
CA VAL A 180 -15.71 2.55 -0.83
C VAL A 180 -15.59 1.07 -0.50
N PHE A 181 -16.73 0.46 -0.18
CA PHE A 181 -16.89 -0.94 0.19
C PHE A 181 -18.05 -1.55 -0.57
N ASP A 182 -17.95 -2.84 -0.88
CA ASP A 182 -19.11 -3.67 -1.11
C ASP A 182 -19.68 -4.07 0.25
N VAL A 183 -20.92 -3.66 0.52
CA VAL A 183 -21.63 -3.99 1.75
C VAL A 183 -22.83 -4.86 1.37
N ALA A 184 -22.68 -6.17 1.52
CA ALA A 184 -23.71 -7.16 1.20
C ALA A 184 -24.26 -7.07 -0.25
N GLY A 185 -23.39 -6.81 -1.23
CA GLY A 185 -23.72 -6.66 -2.65
C GLY A 185 -24.07 -5.23 -3.07
N CYS A 186 -23.94 -4.25 -2.16
CA CYS A 186 -24.21 -2.84 -2.43
C CYS A 186 -22.96 -2.00 -2.22
N GLN A 187 -22.52 -1.28 -3.26
CA GLN A 187 -21.42 -0.33 -3.12
C GLN A 187 -21.83 0.85 -2.26
N ARG A 188 -21.07 1.10 -1.19
CA ARG A 188 -21.28 2.21 -0.26
C ARG A 188 -19.95 2.84 0.11
N ARG A 189 -19.99 4.16 0.30
CA ARG A 189 -18.92 4.87 0.98
C ARG A 189 -19.19 4.84 2.47
N ILE A 190 -18.21 4.41 3.26
CA ILE A 190 -18.34 4.32 4.71
C ILE A 190 -17.60 5.49 5.35
N LEU A 191 -18.32 6.23 6.18
CA LEU A 191 -17.76 7.24 7.07
C LEU A 191 -17.74 6.69 8.49
N ALA A 192 -16.69 6.99 9.25
CA ALA A 192 -16.59 6.62 10.66
C ALA A 192 -16.30 7.83 11.53
N SER A 193 -16.88 7.85 12.73
CA SER A 193 -16.43 8.77 13.77
C SER A 193 -15.00 8.41 14.20
N LYS A 194 -14.30 9.35 14.84
CA LYS A 194 -12.88 9.23 15.22
C LYS A 194 -12.48 7.87 15.84
N TYR A 195 -13.35 7.27 16.64
CA TYR A 195 -13.09 6.01 17.35
C TYR A 195 -13.88 4.83 16.78
N GLY A 196 -14.43 4.93 15.57
CA GLY A 196 -15.26 3.88 14.96
C GLY A 196 -16.50 3.51 15.80
N LYS A 197 -17.05 4.47 16.55
CA LYS A 197 -18.25 4.23 17.37
C LYS A 197 -19.55 4.41 16.59
N TYR A 198 -19.54 5.35 15.64
CA TYR A 198 -20.68 5.70 14.81
C TYR A 198 -20.24 5.66 13.36
N PHE A 199 -21.13 5.16 12.50
CA PHE A 199 -20.87 5.05 11.08
C PHE A 199 -21.97 5.73 10.28
N SER A 200 -21.63 6.09 9.04
CA SER A 200 -22.59 6.43 8.00
C SER A 200 -22.26 5.65 6.74
N ALA A 201 -23.27 5.14 6.05
CA ALA A 201 -23.13 4.58 4.71
C ALA A 201 -23.92 5.44 3.72
N ILE A 202 -23.22 6.00 2.74
CA ILE A 202 -23.82 6.80 1.67
C ILE A 202 -23.47 6.20 0.30
N ALA A 203 -24.16 6.67 -0.75
CA ALA A 203 -23.81 6.29 -2.11
C ALA A 203 -22.33 6.62 -2.41
N PRO A 204 -21.62 5.87 -3.28
CA PRO A 204 -20.20 6.08 -3.54
C PRO A 204 -19.81 7.52 -3.91
N ASN A 205 -20.71 8.23 -4.60
CA ASN A 205 -20.56 9.63 -5.02
C ASN A 205 -21.57 10.58 -4.34
N GLY A 206 -22.22 10.13 -3.26
CA GLY A 206 -23.21 10.93 -2.54
C GLY A 206 -22.60 12.14 -1.83
N SER A 207 -23.38 13.20 -1.62
CA SER A 207 -22.92 14.38 -0.91
C SER A 207 -22.58 14.04 0.56
N LEU A 208 -21.65 14.80 1.13
CA LEU A 208 -21.40 14.74 2.58
C LEU A 208 -22.49 15.46 3.40
N ASP A 209 -23.33 16.26 2.75
CA ASP A 209 -24.45 16.94 3.40
C ASP A 209 -25.61 15.98 3.72
N ASP A 210 -25.69 14.85 3.02
CA ASP A 210 -26.75 13.83 3.17
C ASP A 210 -26.42 12.76 4.23
N VAL A 211 -25.37 13.00 5.03
CA VAL A 211 -24.83 12.01 5.97
C VAL A 211 -25.77 11.82 7.15
N VAL A 212 -26.34 10.62 7.25
CA VAL A 212 -27.09 10.16 8.43
C VAL A 212 -26.18 9.26 9.27
N TRP A 213 -25.86 9.70 10.48
CA TRP A 213 -25.05 8.94 11.43
C TRP A 213 -25.86 7.87 12.17
N GLY A 214 -25.19 6.77 12.52
CA GLY A 214 -25.78 5.64 13.24
C GLY A 214 -26.31 4.53 12.32
N TYR A 215 -26.17 4.69 11.00
CA TYR A 215 -26.51 3.67 10.03
C TYR A 215 -25.39 3.49 8.99
N PRO A 216 -24.79 2.30 8.86
CA PRO A 216 -25.08 1.08 9.62
C PRO A 216 -24.68 1.21 11.11
N THR A 217 -25.28 0.39 11.96
CA THR A 217 -24.84 0.27 13.35
C THR A 217 -23.51 -0.48 13.42
N ARG A 218 -22.72 -0.27 14.48
CA ARG A 218 -21.46 -1.03 14.71
C ARG A 218 -21.71 -2.54 14.73
N ASP A 219 -22.76 -2.99 15.42
CA ASP A 219 -23.13 -4.41 15.47
C ASP A 219 -23.58 -4.95 14.11
N GLY A 220 -24.26 -4.12 13.30
CA GLY A 220 -24.62 -4.47 11.93
C GLY A 220 -23.39 -4.70 11.06
N LEU A 221 -22.43 -3.78 11.11
CA LEU A 221 -21.13 -3.95 10.42
C LEU A 221 -20.36 -5.16 10.94
N LYS A 222 -20.30 -5.35 12.26
CA LYS A 222 -19.62 -6.49 12.86
C LYS A 222 -20.18 -7.82 12.34
N ARG A 223 -21.50 -7.97 12.28
CA ARG A 223 -22.14 -9.17 11.70
C ARG A 223 -21.81 -9.36 10.22
N LEU A 224 -21.71 -8.27 9.44
CA LEU A 224 -21.33 -8.36 8.03
C LEU A 224 -19.86 -8.79 7.87
N VAL A 225 -18.97 -8.32 8.74
CA VAL A 225 -17.57 -8.77 8.80
C VAL A 225 -17.49 -10.25 9.17
N GLU A 226 -18.15 -10.67 10.26
CA GLU A 226 -18.17 -12.06 10.73
C GLU A 226 -18.74 -13.05 9.69
N THR A 227 -19.64 -12.57 8.82
CA THR A 227 -20.23 -13.39 7.74
C THR A 227 -19.52 -13.25 6.40
N GLY A 228 -18.41 -12.52 6.33
CA GLY A 228 -17.63 -12.32 5.10
C GLY A 228 -18.38 -11.53 4.00
N ARG A 229 -19.37 -10.72 4.38
CA ARG A 229 -20.24 -9.98 3.45
C ARG A 229 -19.83 -8.52 3.25
N ILE A 230 -18.58 -8.19 3.57
CA ILE A 230 -18.03 -6.86 3.33
C ILE A 230 -16.64 -6.94 2.73
N THR A 231 -16.43 -6.19 1.66
CA THR A 231 -15.15 -6.15 0.93
C THR A 231 -14.80 -4.70 0.65
N ARG A 232 -13.53 -4.33 0.86
CA ARG A 232 -13.03 -3.00 0.50
C ARG A 232 -12.83 -2.93 -1.02
N LEU A 233 -13.36 -1.88 -1.63
CA LEU A 233 -13.28 -1.64 -3.08
C LEU A 233 -12.39 -0.45 -3.45
N GLY A 234 -12.02 0.36 -2.46
CA GLY A 234 -11.21 1.54 -2.69
C GLY A 234 -10.44 2.00 -1.47
N PRO A 235 -9.51 2.93 -1.69
CA PRO A 235 -8.70 3.49 -0.62
C PRO A 235 -9.51 4.45 0.25
N VAL A 236 -8.92 4.84 1.38
CA VAL A 236 -9.38 6.03 2.11
C VAL A 236 -9.35 7.25 1.19
N ARG A 237 -10.35 8.14 1.30
CA ARG A 237 -10.30 9.41 0.56
C ARG A 237 -9.40 10.39 1.31
N ARG A 238 -8.70 11.24 0.55
CA ARG A 238 -7.85 12.32 1.05
C ARG A 238 -8.55 13.65 1.01
#